data_AF-A0A536F8I5-F1
#
_entry.id   AF-A0A536F8I5-F1
#
_cell.length_a   1.000
_cell.length_b   1.000
_cell.length_c   1.000
_cell.angle_alpha   90.00
_cell.angle_beta   90.00
_cell.angle_gamma   90.00
#
_symmetry.space_group_name_H-M   'P 1'
#
loop_
_entity.id
_entity.type
_entity.pdbx_description
1 polymer ?
#
loop_
_entity_poly.entity_id
_entity_poly.type
_entity_poly.pdbx_seq_one_letter_code
_entity_poly.pdbx_strand_id
1 'polypeptide(L)'
;MAVGEWQAIEISTDGGQSWTSPGWPGRLGACTTSELVGLDSNGMVAVDQMGAHTLTWSSDGGSTWEDVALPLLPGADADPGNAQGSLQILPDGRLLVAGSRWYLLGSGATAWCPVAAAPQISGGEWSASPRLIGDRLFWSDPTAGAAVGATLRSFPISAVHC
;
A
#
# COMPACT_ATOMS: atom_id res chain seq x y z
N MET A 1 -19.00 18.11 0.14
CA MET A 1 -19.19 17.09 -0.91
C MET A 1 -17.87 16.36 -1.05
N ALA A 2 -17.83 15.07 -0.74
CA ALA A 2 -16.69 14.20 -1.01
C ALA A 2 -17.16 13.17 -2.04
N VAL A 3 -16.46 13.07 -3.16
CA VAL A 3 -16.70 12.05 -4.20
C VAL A 3 -15.88 10.85 -3.78
N GLY A 4 -16.51 9.68 -3.57
CA GLY A 4 -15.78 8.44 -3.33
C GLY A 4 -15.22 7.95 -4.66
N GLU A 5 -13.92 8.13 -4.89
CA GLU A 5 -13.28 7.74 -6.14
C GLU A 5 -12.86 6.27 -6.03
N TRP A 6 -13.70 5.36 -6.53
CA TRP A 6 -13.34 3.97 -6.75
C TRP A 6 -12.64 3.87 -8.12
N GLN A 7 -11.48 3.24 -8.18
CA GLN A 7 -10.77 2.96 -9.44
C GLN A 7 -11.15 1.57 -9.95
N ALA A 8 -11.51 1.45 -11.22
CA ALA A 8 -11.81 0.16 -11.83
C ALA A 8 -10.53 -0.66 -12.03
N ILE A 9 -10.62 -1.96 -11.79
CA ILE A 9 -9.59 -2.92 -12.22
C ILE A 9 -10.00 -3.44 -13.59
N GLU A 10 -9.05 -3.42 -14.53
CA GLU A 10 -9.25 -3.96 -15.87
C GLU A 10 -8.09 -4.90 -16.21
N ILE A 11 -8.43 -6.06 -16.79
CA ILE A 11 -7.50 -7.10 -17.22
C ILE A 11 -7.57 -7.19 -18.73
N SER A 12 -6.39 -7.20 -19.36
CA SER A 12 -6.24 -7.51 -20.77
C SER A 12 -5.41 -8.79 -20.93
N THR A 13 -5.90 -9.72 -21.75
CA THR A 13 -5.22 -10.97 -22.10
C THR A 13 -4.70 -10.98 -23.53
N ASP A 14 -4.90 -9.89 -24.27
CA ASP A 14 -4.58 -9.75 -25.70
C ASP A 14 -3.59 -8.60 -25.98
N GLY A 15 -2.80 -8.21 -24.97
CA GLY A 15 -1.80 -7.15 -25.10
C GLY A 15 -2.39 -5.74 -25.18
N GLY A 16 -3.55 -5.52 -24.56
CA GLY A 16 -4.21 -4.23 -24.44
C GLY A 16 -5.21 -3.90 -25.55
N GLN A 17 -5.58 -4.87 -26.39
CA GLN A 17 -6.58 -4.65 -27.45
C GLN A 17 -8.01 -4.68 -26.90
N SER A 18 -8.25 -5.50 -25.88
CA SER A 18 -9.50 -5.54 -25.12
C SER A 18 -9.23 -5.63 -23.63
N TRP A 19 -10.23 -5.17 -22.88
CA TRP A 19 -10.17 -5.01 -21.43
C TRP A 19 -11.46 -5.56 -20.82
N THR A 20 -11.33 -6.34 -19.76
CA THR A 20 -12.45 -6.92 -19.02
C THR A 20 -12.27 -6.68 -17.53
N SER A 21 -13.38 -6.47 -16.81
CA SER A 21 -13.33 -6.35 -15.35
C SER A 21 -13.24 -7.74 -14.71
N PRO A 22 -12.32 -7.99 -13.76
CA PRO A 22 -12.40 -9.17 -12.92
C PRO A 22 -13.67 -9.06 -12.07
N GLY A 23 -14.48 -10.12 -12.01
CA GLY A 23 -15.77 -10.07 -11.32
C GLY A 23 -15.67 -9.52 -9.91
N TRP A 24 -14.65 -9.96 -9.16
CA TRP A 24 -14.29 -9.42 -7.85
C TRP A 24 -12.79 -9.62 -7.56
N PRO A 25 -12.06 -8.62 -7.02
CA PRO A 25 -12.49 -7.24 -6.83
C PRO A 25 -12.47 -6.50 -8.18
N GLY A 26 -13.62 -5.94 -8.61
CA GLY A 26 -13.68 -5.15 -9.83
C GLY A 26 -13.23 -3.69 -9.67
N ARG A 27 -12.95 -3.26 -8.43
CA ARG A 27 -12.56 -1.89 -8.07
C ARG A 27 -11.68 -1.85 -6.82
N LEU A 28 -10.86 -0.81 -6.68
CA LEU A 28 -10.07 -0.46 -5.49
C LEU A 28 -10.42 0.95 -5.00
N GLY A 29 -10.28 1.22 -3.71
CA GLY A 29 -10.50 2.56 -3.15
C GLY A 29 -9.36 3.54 -3.48
N ALA A 30 -9.64 4.70 -4.09
CA ALA A 30 -8.58 5.65 -4.49
C ALA A 30 -8.25 6.72 -3.44
N CYS A 31 -9.01 6.82 -2.35
CA CYS A 31 -8.76 7.82 -1.31
C CYS A 31 -7.56 7.47 -0.41
N THR A 32 -7.02 6.24 -0.53
CA THR A 32 -5.83 5.77 0.21
C THR A 32 -4.89 5.05 -0.74
N THR A 33 -3.89 4.35 -0.20
CA THR A 33 -2.99 3.55 -1.03
C THR A 33 -3.70 2.29 -1.46
N SER A 34 -3.91 2.18 -2.76
CA SER A 34 -4.36 0.96 -3.41
C SER A 34 -3.36 0.56 -4.47
N GLU A 35 -2.98 -0.71 -4.47
CA GLU A 35 -1.94 -1.25 -5.35
C GLU A 35 -2.40 -2.59 -5.92
N LEU A 36 -2.01 -2.84 -7.17
CA LEU A 36 -2.18 -4.14 -7.82
C LEU A 36 -0.81 -4.53 -8.40
N VAL A 37 -0.25 -5.62 -7.89
CA VAL A 37 1.12 -6.07 -8.22
C VAL A 37 1.07 -7.47 -8.79
N GLY A 38 1.66 -7.66 -9.96
CA GLY A 38 1.93 -8.99 -10.51
C GLY A 38 3.17 -9.60 -9.86
N LEU A 39 3.06 -10.81 -9.34
CA LEU A 39 4.16 -11.57 -8.73
C LEU A 39 4.86 -12.47 -9.76
N ASP A 40 4.07 -13.10 -10.62
CA ASP A 40 4.52 -13.98 -11.71
C ASP A 40 3.49 -13.96 -12.85
N SER A 41 3.52 -14.94 -13.76
CA SER A 41 2.62 -14.99 -14.92
C SER A 41 1.14 -15.07 -14.56
N ASN A 42 0.78 -15.61 -13.38
CA ASN A 42 -0.61 -15.75 -12.92
C ASN A 42 -0.84 -15.23 -11.50
N GLY A 43 0.22 -15.06 -10.70
CA GLY A 43 0.16 -14.55 -9.34
C GLY A 43 -0.04 -13.04 -9.32
N MET A 44 -1.06 -12.58 -8.60
CA MET A 44 -1.34 -11.16 -8.39
C MET A 44 -1.70 -10.87 -6.94
N VAL A 45 -1.33 -9.71 -6.44
CA VAL A 45 -1.70 -9.24 -5.10
C VAL A 45 -2.30 -7.85 -5.22
N ALA A 46 -3.41 -7.62 -4.52
CA ALA A 46 -4.05 -6.32 -4.41
C ALA A 46 -4.03 -5.83 -2.96
N VAL A 47 -3.66 -4.57 -2.76
CA VAL A 47 -3.84 -3.84 -1.51
C VAL A 47 -5.01 -2.88 -1.70
N ASP A 48 -5.98 -2.92 -0.79
CA ASP A 48 -7.08 -1.96 -0.71
C ASP A 48 -7.33 -1.58 0.75
N GLN A 49 -6.67 -0.53 1.24
CA GLN A 49 -6.80 -0.11 2.64
C GLN A 49 -8.22 0.37 3.02
N MET A 50 -9.08 0.67 2.03
CA MET A 50 -10.48 1.03 2.26
C MET A 50 -11.47 -0.07 1.87
N GLY A 51 -10.96 -1.19 1.36
CA GLY A 51 -11.74 -2.35 0.96
C GLY A 51 -12.22 -3.15 2.16
N ALA A 52 -13.09 -4.12 1.89
CA ALA A 52 -13.49 -5.11 2.90
C ALA A 52 -12.32 -6.01 3.33
N HIS A 53 -11.33 -6.16 2.45
CA HIS A 53 -10.12 -6.96 2.67
C HIS A 53 -8.91 -6.11 2.29
N THR A 54 -8.03 -5.88 3.27
CA THR A 54 -6.84 -5.04 3.12
C THR A 54 -5.87 -5.60 2.08
N LEU A 55 -5.73 -6.93 2.03
CA LEU A 55 -4.83 -7.64 1.15
C LEU A 55 -5.55 -8.82 0.52
N THR A 56 -5.50 -8.93 -0.80
CA THR A 56 -6.06 -10.07 -1.53
C THR A 56 -5.04 -10.64 -2.49
N TRP A 57 -5.12 -11.94 -2.73
CA TRP A 57 -4.22 -12.66 -3.63
C TRP A 57 -5.01 -13.45 -4.66
N SER A 58 -4.49 -13.50 -5.88
CA SER A 58 -4.95 -14.35 -6.96
C SER A 58 -3.79 -15.21 -7.47
N SER A 59 -4.08 -16.46 -7.79
CA SER A 59 -3.14 -17.41 -8.39
C SER A 59 -3.45 -17.77 -9.85
N ASP A 60 -4.49 -17.16 -10.42
CA ASP A 60 -5.08 -17.51 -11.72
C ASP A 60 -5.31 -16.30 -12.63
N GLY A 61 -4.41 -15.30 -12.53
CA GLY A 61 -4.42 -14.11 -13.37
C GLY A 61 -5.56 -13.15 -13.05
N GLY A 62 -6.02 -13.14 -11.80
CA GLY A 62 -7.09 -12.27 -11.33
C GLY A 62 -8.50 -12.81 -11.58
N SER A 63 -8.64 -14.10 -11.92
CA SER A 63 -9.95 -14.72 -12.16
C SER A 63 -10.66 -15.03 -10.84
N THR A 64 -9.92 -15.47 -9.83
CA THR A 64 -10.37 -15.66 -8.45
C THR A 64 -9.43 -14.96 -7.49
N TRP A 65 -9.99 -14.53 -6.36
CA TRP A 65 -9.28 -13.76 -5.34
C TRP A 65 -9.63 -14.27 -3.95
N GLU A 66 -8.62 -14.36 -3.11
CA GLU A 66 -8.74 -14.80 -1.72
C GLU A 66 -8.24 -13.70 -0.78
N ASP A 67 -8.89 -13.56 0.37
CA ASP A 67 -8.44 -12.67 1.44
C ASP A 67 -7.16 -13.22 2.10
N VAL A 68 -6.19 -12.34 2.31
CA VAL A 68 -4.95 -12.66 3.02
C VAL A 68 -4.96 -11.93 4.36
N ALA A 69 -5.26 -12.69 5.41
CA ALA A 69 -5.29 -12.15 6.77
C ALA A 69 -3.91 -11.60 7.18
N LEU A 70 -3.88 -10.34 7.59
CA LEU A 70 -2.69 -9.70 8.13
C LEU A 70 -2.69 -9.73 9.66
N PRO A 71 -1.50 -9.88 10.30
CA PRO A 71 -1.42 -9.74 11.74
C PRO A 71 -1.74 -8.30 12.18
N LEU A 72 -2.20 -8.13 13.41
CA LEU A 72 -2.45 -6.80 13.98
C LEU A 72 -1.14 -6.02 14.16
N LEU A 73 -1.22 -4.70 14.02
CA LEU A 73 -0.08 -3.82 14.28
C LEU A 73 0.25 -3.78 15.79
N PRO A 74 1.55 -3.69 16.18
CA PRO A 74 1.95 -3.59 17.57
C PRO A 74 1.28 -2.42 18.30
N GLY A 75 0.59 -2.74 19.41
CA GLY A 75 -0.08 -1.75 20.25
C GLY A 75 -1.32 -1.10 19.61
N ALA A 76 -1.87 -1.71 18.55
CA ALA A 76 -3.12 -1.29 17.92
C ALA A 76 -4.16 -2.40 18.01
N ASP A 77 -5.41 -2.00 18.24
CA ASP A 77 -6.59 -2.88 18.07
C ASP A 77 -7.12 -2.87 16.62
N ALA A 78 -6.41 -2.18 15.71
CA ALA A 78 -6.87 -1.92 14.34
C ALA A 78 -6.10 -2.77 13.31
N ASP A 79 -6.85 -3.26 12.32
CA ASP A 79 -6.34 -3.87 11.09
C ASP A 79 -5.34 -2.93 10.38
N PRO A 80 -4.22 -3.43 9.81
CA PRO A 80 -3.32 -2.63 8.97
C PRO A 80 -4.00 -1.79 7.88
N GLY A 81 -5.16 -2.21 7.36
CA GLY A 81 -5.97 -1.42 6.42
C GLY A 81 -6.46 -0.10 7.00
N ASN A 82 -6.70 -0.06 8.32
CA ASN A 82 -7.13 1.14 9.04
C ASN A 82 -5.95 1.97 9.56
N ALA A 83 -4.70 1.57 9.28
CA ALA A 83 -3.53 2.30 9.72
C ALA A 83 -3.44 3.66 9.01
N GLN A 84 -3.16 4.72 9.77
CA GLN A 84 -2.85 6.03 9.20
C GLN A 84 -1.51 5.96 8.45
N GLY A 85 -1.55 6.07 7.12
CA GLY A 85 -0.37 6.03 6.26
C GLY A 85 -0.63 5.30 4.94
N SER A 86 0.42 4.76 4.35
CA SER A 86 0.35 3.86 3.21
C SER A 86 0.72 2.43 3.59
N LEU A 87 -0.10 1.47 3.20
CA LEU A 87 0.31 0.08 3.08
C LEU A 87 0.76 -0.16 1.64
N GLN A 88 1.97 -0.66 1.44
CA GLN A 88 2.56 -0.92 0.12
C GLN A 88 3.29 -2.25 0.08
N ILE A 89 3.36 -2.85 -1.11
CA ILE A 89 4.19 -4.03 -1.38
C ILE A 89 5.58 -3.57 -1.83
N LEU A 90 6.63 -4.03 -1.15
CA LEU A 90 8.01 -3.77 -1.55
C LEU A 90 8.45 -4.75 -2.66
N PRO A 91 9.48 -4.42 -3.46
CA PRO A 91 9.92 -5.26 -4.58
C PRO A 91 10.41 -6.66 -4.17
N ASP A 92 10.74 -6.85 -2.90
CA ASP A 92 11.14 -8.13 -2.31
C ASP A 92 9.97 -8.91 -1.68
N GLY A 93 8.73 -8.46 -1.89
CA GLY A 93 7.51 -9.10 -1.39
C GLY A 93 7.21 -8.83 0.08
N ARG A 94 8.00 -8.00 0.77
CA ARG A 94 7.66 -7.53 2.12
C ARG A 94 6.56 -6.48 2.06
N LEU A 95 5.76 -6.38 3.11
CA LEU A 95 4.77 -5.31 3.25
C LEU A 95 5.30 -4.21 4.15
N LEU A 96 5.08 -2.96 3.75
CA LEU A 96 5.44 -1.78 4.52
C LEU A 96 4.20 -0.96 4.83
N VAL A 97 3.93 -0.74 6.11
CA VAL A 97 3.09 0.36 6.57
C VAL A 97 4.02 1.55 6.83
N ALA A 98 3.79 2.67 6.15
CA ALA A 98 4.57 3.90 6.30
C ALA A 98 3.65 5.11 6.52
N GLY A 99 3.87 5.82 7.63
CA GLY A 99 3.06 6.96 8.04
C GLY A 99 3.68 7.61 9.27
N SER A 100 2.86 7.87 10.30
CA SER A 100 3.35 8.35 11.61
C SER A 100 4.23 7.31 12.33
N ARG A 101 3.97 6.03 12.07
CA ARG A 101 4.80 4.89 12.48
C ARG A 101 5.04 4.00 11.29
N TRP A 102 6.20 3.36 11.26
CA TRP A 102 6.59 2.50 10.16
C TRP A 102 6.76 1.08 10.67
N TYR A 103 6.11 0.15 9.98
CA TYR A 103 6.13 -1.27 10.30
C TYR A 103 6.40 -2.08 9.05
N LEU A 104 7.21 -3.11 9.20
CA LEU A 104 7.57 -4.04 8.14
C LEU A 104 7.03 -5.43 8.50
N LEU A 105 6.42 -6.10 7.51
CA LEU A 105 6.07 -7.50 7.59
C LEU A 105 6.87 -8.27 6.55
N GLY A 106 7.68 -9.22 7.02
CA GLY A 106 8.38 -10.16 6.16
C GLY A 106 7.42 -11.13 5.46
N SER A 107 7.83 -11.68 4.32
CA SER A 107 7.09 -12.78 3.69
C SER A 107 6.99 -13.96 4.66
N GLY A 108 5.76 -14.44 4.92
CA GLY A 108 5.48 -15.53 5.86
C GLY A 108 5.65 -15.18 7.34
N ALA A 109 5.94 -13.92 7.68
CA ALA A 109 6.05 -13.49 9.08
C ALA A 109 4.65 -13.42 9.74
N THR A 110 4.60 -13.73 11.03
CA THR A 110 3.36 -13.71 11.83
C THR A 110 3.20 -12.44 12.66
N ALA A 111 4.17 -11.52 12.62
CA ALA A 111 4.14 -10.28 13.37
C ALA A 111 4.88 -9.17 12.62
N TRP A 112 4.36 -7.96 12.73
CA TRP A 112 5.01 -6.76 12.24
C TRP A 112 6.16 -6.36 13.16
N CYS A 113 7.23 -5.83 12.57
CA CYS A 113 8.34 -5.27 13.31
C CYS A 113 8.48 -3.76 13.03
N PRO A 114 8.80 -2.93 14.04
CA PRO A 114 9.06 -1.51 13.81
C PRO A 114 10.30 -1.29 12.94
N VAL A 115 10.23 -0.38 11.99
CA VAL A 115 11.39 -0.02 11.16
C VAL A 115 12.36 0.83 11.97
N ALA A 116 13.60 0.36 12.16
CA ALA A 116 14.56 0.94 13.10
C ALA A 116 14.94 2.40 12.79
N ALA A 117 15.09 2.73 11.51
CA ALA A 117 15.48 4.06 11.03
C ALA A 117 14.31 4.87 10.45
N ALA A 118 13.08 4.58 10.89
CA ALA A 118 11.87 5.21 10.35
C ALA A 118 11.91 6.75 10.47
N PRO A 119 11.76 7.49 9.37
CA PRO A 119 11.66 8.94 9.44
C PRO A 119 10.36 9.34 10.15
N GLN A 120 10.42 10.43 10.91
CA GLN A 120 9.22 11.02 11.50
C GLN A 120 8.49 11.82 10.43
N ILE A 121 7.26 11.41 10.10
CA ILE A 121 6.37 12.17 9.21
C ILE A 121 5.46 13.03 10.10
N SER A 122 5.69 14.34 10.06
CA SER A 122 4.92 15.31 10.83
C SER A 122 3.67 15.73 10.06
N GLY A 123 2.49 15.42 10.61
CA GLY A 123 1.21 15.95 10.12
C GLY A 123 0.02 15.15 10.65
N GLY A 124 -1.17 15.75 10.59
CA GLY A 124 -2.44 15.13 11.00
C GLY A 124 -2.82 13.91 10.16
N GLU A 125 -4.00 13.36 10.44
CA GLU A 125 -4.50 12.03 10.07
C GLU A 125 -4.33 11.60 8.59
N TRP A 126 -4.02 12.53 7.67
CA TRP A 126 -3.97 12.35 6.22
C TRP A 126 -2.61 12.77 5.61
N SER A 127 -1.58 12.95 6.44
CA SER A 127 -0.28 13.47 6.01
C SER A 127 0.63 12.39 5.43
N ALA A 128 1.00 12.63 4.16
CA ALA A 128 2.07 11.98 3.42
C ALA A 128 2.08 10.45 3.49
N SER A 129 1.18 9.81 2.75
CA SER A 129 1.29 8.40 2.37
C SER A 129 2.52 8.23 1.48
N PRO A 130 3.65 7.71 1.98
CA PRO A 130 4.83 7.58 1.13
C PRO A 130 4.51 6.69 -0.08
N ARG A 131 5.20 6.98 -1.18
CA ARG A 131 5.05 6.24 -2.42
C ARG A 131 6.39 5.70 -2.85
N LEU A 132 6.46 4.39 -3.05
CA LEU A 132 7.60 3.74 -3.66
C LEU A 132 7.75 4.17 -5.13
N ILE A 133 8.91 4.75 -5.46
CA ILE A 133 9.31 5.08 -6.82
C ILE A 133 10.76 4.63 -6.99
N GLY A 134 10.98 3.61 -7.81
CA GLY A 134 12.29 2.98 -7.93
C GLY A 134 12.73 2.34 -6.61
N ASP A 135 13.88 2.74 -6.08
CA ASP A 135 14.48 2.21 -4.85
C ASP A 135 14.23 3.09 -3.62
N ARG A 136 13.29 4.05 -3.70
CA ARG A 136 13.04 5.03 -2.62
C ARG A 136 11.57 5.30 -2.42
N LEU A 137 11.21 5.56 -1.17
CA LEU A 137 9.91 6.05 -0.75
C LEU A 137 9.94 7.57 -0.76
N PHE A 138 8.95 8.21 -1.39
CA PHE A 138 8.82 9.66 -1.49
C PHE A 138 7.55 10.16 -0.84
N TRP A 139 7.60 11.32 -0.19
CA TRP A 139 6.42 11.97 0.37
C TRP A 139 6.60 13.48 0.47
N SER A 140 5.50 14.23 0.45
CA SER A 140 5.50 15.67 0.68
C SER A 140 5.36 15.96 2.17
N ASP A 141 6.29 16.71 2.75
CA ASP A 141 6.19 17.21 4.12
C ASP A 141 5.56 18.62 4.11
N PRO A 142 4.32 18.79 4.61
CA PRO A 142 3.64 20.07 4.65
C PRO A 142 4.14 20.98 5.79
N THR A 143 4.86 20.43 6.77
CA THR A 143 5.32 21.15 7.96
C THR A 143 6.71 21.77 7.83
N ALA A 144 7.41 21.52 6.72
CA ALA A 144 8.74 22.07 6.43
C ALA A 144 8.76 23.61 6.22
N GLY A 145 7.62 24.30 6.41
CA GLY A 145 7.52 25.75 6.54
C GLY A 145 6.32 26.28 5.77
N ALA A 146 5.28 26.74 6.48
CA ALA A 146 4.04 27.29 5.91
C ALA A 146 4.24 28.53 5.00
N ALA A 147 5.47 29.04 4.86
CA ALA A 147 5.84 30.15 3.99
C ALA A 147 6.67 29.71 2.76
N VAL A 148 7.05 28.43 2.63
CA VAL A 148 8.06 27.94 1.66
C VAL A 148 7.63 26.64 0.96
N GLY A 149 6.35 26.48 0.62
CA GLY A 149 5.88 25.31 -0.16
C GLY A 149 6.06 23.94 0.52
N ALA A 150 5.60 22.88 -0.15
CA ALA A 150 5.79 21.51 0.33
C ALA A 150 7.22 21.03 0.02
N THR A 151 7.92 20.46 1.00
CA THR A 151 9.23 19.83 0.77
C THR A 151 9.04 18.38 0.38
N LEU A 152 9.58 17.96 -0.76
CA LEU A 152 9.64 16.55 -1.12
C LEU A 152 10.76 15.86 -0.33
N ARG A 153 10.39 14.87 0.48
CA ARG A 153 11.31 14.02 1.23
C ARG A 153 11.40 12.64 0.62
N SER A 154 12.44 11.92 1.00
CA SER A 154 12.70 10.59 0.47
C SER A 154 13.48 9.71 1.44
N PHE A 155 13.22 8.40 1.39
CA PHE A 155 13.86 7.38 2.24
C PHE A 155 14.21 6.13 1.40
N PRO A 156 15.46 5.63 1.43
CA PRO A 156 15.84 4.49 0.61
C PRO A 156 15.27 3.18 1.16
N ILE A 157 14.77 2.28 0.28
CA ILE A 157 14.21 0.99 0.71
C ILE A 157 15.27 0.07 1.33
N SER A 158 16.55 0.25 0.98
CA SER A 158 17.67 -0.48 1.58
C SER A 158 17.85 -0.18 3.08
N ALA A 159 17.34 0.96 3.55
CA ALA A 159 17.31 1.30 4.98
C ALA A 159 16.04 0.81 5.69
N VAL A 160 15.09 0.19 4.98
CA VAL A 160 13.87 -0.39 5.57
C VAL A 160 14.19 -1.79 6.10
N HIS A 161 14.51 -1.85 7.38
CA HIS A 161 14.75 -3.08 8.12
C HIS A 161 14.26 -2.95 9.55
N CYS A 162 14.06 -4.12 10.13
CA CYS A 162 14.07 -4.37 11.55
C CYS A 162 15.46 -4.97 11.84
#